data_AF-A0A7X6WSE0-F1
#
_entry.id   AF-A0A7X6WSE0-F1
#
_cell.length_a   1.000
_cell.length_b   1.000
_cell.length_c   1.000
_cell.angle_alpha   90.00
_cell.angle_beta   90.00
_cell.angle_gamma   90.00
#
_symmetry.space_group_name_H-M   'P 1'
#
loop_
_entity.id
_entity.type
_entity.pdbx_description
1 polymer ?
#
loop_
_entity_poly.entity_id
_entity_poly.type
_entity_poly.pdbx_seq_one_letter_code
_entity_poly.pdbx_strand_id
1 'polypeptide(L)'
;YDYKIHCDLLEQLSYYGASRRFNLDFYTKQFGIRSPKEEGVDGSMVSEMFKEGKCREIARYCARDIKATAELFHYWDEYLRF
;
A
#
# COMPACT_ATOMS: atom_id res chain seq x y z
N TYR A 1 -1.49 -17.34 12.97
CA TYR A 1 -1.71 -16.03 12.34
C TYR A 1 -3.19 -15.73 12.52
N ASP A 2 -3.55 -14.62 13.17
CA ASP A 2 -4.94 -14.18 13.34
C ASP A 2 -5.10 -12.80 12.73
N TYR A 3 -5.84 -12.73 11.62
CA TYR A 3 -6.05 -11.48 10.87
C TYR A 3 -6.81 -10.42 11.69
N LYS A 4 -7.53 -10.83 12.74
CA LYS A 4 -8.24 -9.90 13.64
C LYS A 4 -7.29 -9.12 14.54
N ILE A 5 -6.10 -9.67 14.79
CA ILE A 5 -5.04 -9.03 15.58
C ILE A 5 -4.03 -8.35 14.64
N HIS A 6 -3.69 -9.01 13.53
CA HIS A 6 -2.74 -8.50 12.53
C HIS A 6 -3.16 -8.93 11.13
N CYS A 7 -3.70 -7.99 10.34
CA CYS A 7 -4.11 -8.21 8.97
C CYS A 7 -3.03 -7.71 7.99
N ASP A 8 -2.23 -8.62 7.45
CA ASP A 8 -1.38 -8.36 6.30
C ASP A 8 -2.19 -8.51 5.01
N LEU A 9 -2.54 -7.38 4.40
CA LEU A 9 -3.29 -7.34 3.14
C LEU A 9 -2.58 -8.03 1.98
N LEU A 10 -1.25 -8.03 1.94
CA LEU A 10 -0.53 -8.73 0.89
C LEU A 10 -0.74 -10.24 1.00
N GLU A 11 -0.77 -10.78 2.22
CA GLU A 11 -1.11 -12.18 2.44
C GLU A 11 -2.58 -12.46 2.11
N GLN A 12 -3.51 -11.61 2.57
CA GLN A 12 -4.93 -11.79 2.26
C GLN A 12 -5.20 -11.77 0.75
N LEU A 13 -4.69 -10.76 0.03
CA LEU A 13 -4.91 -10.59 -1.41
C LEU A 13 -4.12 -11.59 -2.26
N SER A 14 -3.05 -12.18 -1.72
CA SER A 14 -2.33 -13.26 -2.38
C SER A 14 -2.81 -14.66 -2.00
N TYR A 15 -3.89 -14.77 -1.20
CA TYR A 15 -4.36 -16.02 -0.61
C TYR A 15 -3.20 -16.82 0.01
N TYR A 16 -2.40 -16.14 0.84
CA TYR A 16 -1.20 -16.68 1.49
C TYR A 16 -0.19 -17.28 0.49
N GLY A 17 -0.06 -16.66 -0.69
CA GLY A 17 0.84 -17.08 -1.75
C GLY A 17 0.26 -18.07 -2.75
N ALA A 18 -1.02 -18.45 -2.64
CA ALA A 18 -1.68 -19.25 -3.67
C ALA A 18 -1.90 -18.47 -4.97
N SER A 19 -1.91 -17.13 -4.91
CA SER A 19 -1.87 -16.26 -6.09
C SER A 19 -0.62 -15.38 -6.11
N ARG A 20 -0.34 -14.78 -7.27
CA ARG A 20 0.80 -13.88 -7.44
C ARG A 20 0.67 -12.67 -6.51
N ARG A 21 1.75 -12.32 -5.83
CA ARG A 21 1.87 -11.07 -5.08
C ARG A 21 2.06 -9.89 -6.03
N PHE A 22 1.24 -8.86 -5.87
CA PHE A 22 1.39 -7.59 -6.56
C PHE A 22 1.76 -6.48 -5.59
N ASN A 23 2.21 -5.33 -6.11
CA ASN A 23 2.55 -4.18 -5.28
C ASN A 23 1.28 -3.36 -4.95
N LEU A 24 1.39 -2.45 -3.98
CA LEU A 24 0.29 -1.57 -3.54
C LEU A 24 -0.29 -0.74 -4.71
N ASP A 25 0.56 -0.25 -5.61
CA ASP A 25 0.14 0.52 -6.79
C ASP A 25 -0.77 -0.30 -7.73
N PHE A 26 -0.48 -1.59 -7.91
CA PHE A 26 -1.33 -2.47 -8.70
C PHE A 26 -2.69 -2.66 -8.03
N TYR A 27 -2.72 -3.03 -6.75
CA TYR A 27 -3.98 -3.28 -6.05
C TYR A 27 -4.86 -2.03 -5.99
N THR A 28 -4.28 -0.87 -5.65
CA THR A 28 -5.03 0.39 -5.62
C THR A 28 -5.67 0.70 -6.96
N LYS A 29 -4.92 0.61 -8.06
CA LYS A 29 -5.45 0.81 -9.42
C LYS A 29 -6.56 -0.20 -9.80
N GLN A 30 -6.39 -1.48 -9.47
CA GLN A 30 -7.40 -2.50 -9.80
C GLN A 30 -8.72 -2.28 -9.05
N PHE A 31 -8.66 -1.75 -7.84
CA PHE A 31 -9.85 -1.48 -7.02
C PHE A 31 -10.37 -0.04 -7.14
N GLY A 32 -9.83 0.76 -8.07
CA GLY A 32 -10.25 2.16 -8.27
C GLY A 32 -9.85 3.11 -7.12
N ILE A 33 -8.93 2.68 -6.27
CA ILE A 33 -8.34 3.48 -5.19
C ILE A 33 -7.23 4.36 -5.76
N ARG A 34 -7.12 5.58 -5.25
CA ARG A 34 -6.08 6.53 -5.69
C ARG A 34 -4.69 5.94 -5.42
N SER A 35 -3.84 5.89 -6.44
CA SER A 35 -2.50 5.32 -6.26
C SER A 35 -1.60 6.28 -5.48
N PRO A 36 -0.81 5.78 -4.52
CA PRO A 36 0.14 6.62 -3.78
C PRO A 36 1.27 7.18 -4.66
N LYS A 37 1.49 6.58 -5.85
CA LYS A 37 2.50 6.99 -6.83
C LYS A 37 2.09 8.14 -7.74
N GLU A 38 0.81 8.53 -7.73
CA GLU A 38 0.32 9.62 -8.61
C GLU A 38 0.99 10.97 -8.37
N GLU A 39 1.56 11.17 -7.19
CA GLU A 39 2.29 12.40 -6.84
C GLU A 39 3.79 12.35 -7.19
N GLY A 40 4.21 11.40 -8.02
CA GLY A 40 5.54 11.37 -8.64
C GLY A 40 6.71 10.99 -7.72
N VAL A 41 6.42 10.55 -6.50
CA VAL A 41 7.43 9.99 -5.58
C VAL A 41 7.24 8.49 -5.48
N ASP A 42 8.30 7.73 -5.71
CA ASP A 42 8.34 6.29 -5.50
C ASP A 42 9.48 5.87 -4.56
N GLY A 43 9.41 4.63 -4.06
CA GLY A 43 10.36 4.10 -3.09
C GLY A 43 11.83 4.12 -3.52
N SER A 44 12.13 4.11 -4.83
CA SER A 44 13.51 4.20 -5.33
C SER A 44 14.12 5.59 -5.13
N MET A 45 13.29 6.64 -5.03
CA MET A 45 13.73 8.02 -4.85
C MET A 45 14.05 8.37 -3.39
N VAL A 46 13.56 7.57 -2.42
CA VAL A 46 13.65 7.87 -0.98
C VAL A 46 15.10 8.05 -0.51
N SER A 47 16.02 7.22 -1.00
CA SER A 47 17.44 7.28 -0.63
C SER A 47 18.07 8.62 -1.02
N GLU A 48 17.81 9.09 -2.24
CA GLU A 48 18.34 10.36 -2.72
C GLU A 48 17.67 11.55 -2.03
N MET A 49 16.34 11.52 -1.90
CA MET A 49 15.59 12.56 -1.19
C MET A 49 16.05 12.72 0.26
N PHE A 50 16.43 11.63 0.92
CA PHE A 50 16.94 11.69 2.29
C PHE A 50 18.31 12.38 2.36
N LYS A 51 19.22 12.06 1.43
CA LYS A 51 20.52 12.75 1.31
C LYS A 51 20.37 14.24 1.02
N GLU A 52 19.36 14.61 0.24
CA GLU A 52 19.00 16.00 -0.07
C GLU A 52 18.24 16.71 1.07
N GLY A 53 17.96 16.04 2.19
CA GLY A 53 17.24 16.62 3.33
C GLY A 53 15.73 16.80 3.12
N LYS A 54 15.15 16.18 2.08
CA LYS A 54 13.71 16.26 1.72
C LYS A 54 12.83 15.35 2.59
N CYS A 55 13.04 15.37 3.90
CA CYS A 55 12.34 14.50 4.85
C CYS A 55 10.83 14.75 4.87
N ARG A 56 10.39 15.99 4.61
CA ARG A 56 8.96 16.33 4.62
C ARG A 56 8.23 15.69 3.44
N GLU A 57 8.87 15.65 2.28
CA GLU A 57 8.36 15.00 1.07
C GLU A 57 8.26 13.49 1.27
N ILE A 58 9.28 12.88 1.89
CA ILE A 58 9.27 11.45 2.26
C ILE A 58 8.12 11.16 3.23
N ALA A 59 7.94 11.98 4.27
CA ALA A 59 6.84 11.81 5.22
C ALA A 59 5.47 11.89 4.54
N ARG A 60 5.28 12.81 3.58
CA ARG A 60 4.05 12.89 2.78
C ARG A 60 3.84 11.66 1.91
N TYR A 61 4.90 11.10 1.32
CA TYR A 61 4.84 9.84 0.58
C TYR A 61 4.40 8.68 1.48
N CYS A 62 5.03 8.50 2.65
CA CYS A 62 4.64 7.47 3.61
C CYS A 62 3.18 7.64 4.08
N ALA A 63 2.72 8.88 4.33
CA ALA A 63 1.34 9.13 4.72
C ALA A 63 0.33 8.74 3.62
N ARG A 64 0.68 8.90 2.34
CA ARG A 64 -0.15 8.43 1.22
C ARG A 64 -0.19 6.91 1.15
N ASP A 65 0.93 6.22 1.33
CA ASP A 65 0.97 4.75 1.38
C ASP A 65 0.08 4.21 2.50
N ILE A 66 0.10 4.84 3.69
CA ILE A 66 -0.78 4.48 4.81
C ILE A 66 -2.25 4.68 4.42
N LYS A 67 -2.61 5.82 3.83
CA LYS A 67 -3.98 6.12 3.41
C LYS A 67 -4.48 5.12 2.37
N ALA A 68 -3.69 4.85 1.34
CA ALA A 68 -4.01 3.88 0.31
C ALA A 68 -4.17 2.46 0.87
N THR A 69 -3.32 2.07 1.83
CA THR A 69 -3.40 0.78 2.52
C THR A 69 -4.68 0.68 3.35
N ALA A 70 -5.10 1.76 4.03
CA ALA A 70 -6.36 1.78 4.78
C ALA A 70 -7.58 1.67 3.88
N GLU A 71 -7.61 2.41 2.76
CA GLU A 71 -8.68 2.29 1.75
C GLU A 71 -8.74 0.86 1.17
N LEU A 72 -7.58 0.25 0.89
CA LEU A 72 -7.49 -1.12 0.44
C LEU A 72 -7.98 -2.12 1.51
N PHE A 73 -7.69 -1.87 2.78
CA PHE A 73 -8.21 -2.67 3.88
C PHE A 73 -9.72 -2.64 3.94
N HIS A 74 -10.33 -1.45 3.84
CA HIS A 74 -11.79 -1.31 3.84
C HIS A 74 -12.43 -2.05 2.67
N TYR A 75 -11.85 -1.93 1.47
CA TYR A 75 -12.33 -2.69 0.32
C TYR A 75 -12.25 -4.20 0.56
N TRP A 76 -11.14 -4.69 1.10
CA TRP A 76 -10.99 -6.11 1.42
C TRP A 76 -12.00 -6.57 2.50
N ASP A 77 -12.18 -5.80 3.57
CA ASP A 77 -13.09 -6.14 4.68
C ASP A 77 -14.56 -6.18 4.24
N GLU A 78 -14.95 -5.30 3.32
CA GLU A 78 -16.32 -5.18 2.82
C GLU A 78 -16.65 -6.22 1.74
N TYR A 79 -15.73 -6.49 0.81
CA TYR A 79 -16.03 -7.28 -0.39
C TYR A 79 -15.36 -8.65 -0.45
N LEU A 80 -14.25 -8.84 0.25
CA LEU A 80 -13.37 -10.02 0.06
C LEU A 80 -13.20 -10.85 1.34
N ARG A 81 -13.60 -10.34 2.50
CA ARG A 81 -13.53 -11.07 3.77
C ARG A 81 -14.60 -12.18 3.80
N PHE A 82 -14.14 -13.41 3.97
CA PHE A 82 -14.96 -14.63 4.09
C PHE A 82 -14.77 -15.32 5.44
#